data_AF-A0A2J6W377-F1
#
_entry.id   AF-A0A2J6W377-F1
#
_cell.length_a   1.000
_cell.length_b   1.000
_cell.length_c   1.000
_cell.angle_alpha   90.00
_cell.angle_beta   90.00
_cell.angle_gamma   90.00
#
_symmetry.space_group_name_H-M   'P 1'
#
loop_
_entity.id
_entity.type
_entity.pdbx_description
1 polymer ?
#
loop_
_entity_poly.entity_id
_entity_poly.type
_entity_poly.pdbx_seq_one_letter_code
_entity_poly.pdbx_strand_id
1 'polypeptide(L)'
;MACQEKTSEDCKSKWLICKEGLPNELENYLKNFRVLMPNVLLTGLSNDMSKVYYLFYTNRGSGFFVEMDNVSFNFSDCREIIKGDLLTNVPKLIRSDENLRLVEYIIDNIMFPS
;
A
#
# COMPACT_ATOMS: atom_id res chain seq x y z
N MET A 1 -14.04 3.50 -11.98
CA MET A 1 -13.12 2.49 -11.40
C MET A 1 -13.11 2.69 -9.89
N ALA A 2 -13.23 1.62 -9.11
CA ALA A 2 -13.22 1.70 -7.64
C ALA A 2 -11.82 2.02 -7.08
N CYS A 3 -10.79 1.87 -7.90
CA CYS A 3 -9.40 2.07 -7.58
C CYS A 3 -8.79 3.22 -8.36
N GLN A 4 -7.93 3.98 -7.70
CA GLN A 4 -7.05 4.98 -8.28
C GLN A 4 -5.64 4.41 -8.32
N GLU A 5 -5.07 4.32 -9.52
CA GLU A 5 -3.68 3.95 -9.73
C GLU A 5 -2.81 5.19 -9.84
N LYS A 6 -1.64 5.14 -9.22
CA LYS A 6 -0.59 6.15 -9.35
C LYS A 6 0.76 5.48 -9.52
N THR A 7 1.64 6.15 -10.25
CA THR A 7 2.99 5.68 -10.53
C THR A 7 3.98 6.83 -10.37
N SER A 8 5.22 6.49 -10.03
CA SER A 8 6.37 7.39 -10.10
C SER A 8 7.48 6.66 -10.83
N GLU A 9 7.86 7.18 -12.00
CA GLU A 9 8.94 6.62 -12.81
C GLU A 9 10.30 6.78 -12.11
N ASP A 10 10.55 7.96 -11.53
CA ASP A 10 11.79 8.27 -10.81
C ASP A 10 12.04 7.29 -9.65
N CYS A 11 10.97 6.96 -8.93
CA CYS A 11 11.03 6.05 -7.80
C CYS A 11 10.73 4.60 -8.15
N LYS A 12 10.47 4.31 -9.44
CA LYS A 12 10.07 2.97 -9.94
C LYS A 12 9.02 2.33 -9.03
N SER A 13 7.97 3.09 -8.76
CA SER A 13 6.93 2.70 -7.81
C SER A 13 5.55 2.86 -8.41
N LYS A 14 4.64 2.03 -7.91
CA LYS A 14 3.23 2.02 -8.27
C LYS A 14 2.43 1.81 -7.00
N TRP A 15 1.36 2.57 -6.81
CA TRP A 15 0.42 2.31 -5.73
C TRP A 15 -1.02 2.46 -6.19
N LEU A 16 -1.87 1.68 -5.55
CA LEU A 16 -3.30 1.62 -5.79
C LEU A 16 -3.99 2.02 -4.50
N ILE A 17 -5.05 2.82 -4.64
CA ILE A 17 -5.92 3.18 -3.54
C ILE A 17 -7.36 2.89 -3.97
N CYS A 18 -8.02 2.00 -3.25
CA CYS A 18 -9.32 1.46 -3.63
C CYS A 18 -10.38 1.74 -2.58
N LYS A 19 -11.59 2.06 -3.03
CA LYS A 19 -12.76 2.17 -2.16
C LYS A 19 -13.34 0.80 -1.81
N GLU A 20 -13.16 -0.21 -2.65
CA GLU A 20 -13.61 -1.58 -2.45
C GLU A 20 -12.88 -2.53 -3.41
N GLY A 21 -12.93 -3.83 -3.14
CA GLY A 21 -12.46 -4.86 -4.09
C GLY A 21 -10.95 -4.95 -4.32
N LEU A 22 -10.11 -4.29 -3.51
CA LEU A 22 -8.65 -4.24 -3.73
C LEU A 22 -8.00 -5.61 -3.97
N PRO A 23 -8.31 -6.70 -3.23
CA PRO A 23 -7.69 -8.00 -3.49
C PRO A 23 -7.93 -8.54 -4.90
N ASN A 24 -9.10 -8.26 -5.50
CA ASN A 24 -9.44 -8.73 -6.84
C ASN A 24 -8.65 -7.99 -7.93
N GLU A 25 -8.29 -6.73 -7.69
CA GLU A 25 -7.45 -5.95 -8.60
C GLU A 25 -5.97 -6.37 -8.56
N LEU A 26 -5.60 -7.19 -7.56
CA LEU A 26 -4.22 -7.58 -7.28
C LEU A 26 -3.91 -9.04 -7.61
N GLU A 27 -4.75 -9.77 -8.35
CA GLU A 27 -4.61 -11.22 -8.58
C GLU A 27 -3.17 -11.68 -8.86
N ASN A 28 -2.44 -10.96 -9.73
CA ASN A 28 -1.06 -11.28 -10.10
C ASN A 28 -0.02 -11.03 -8.99
N TYR A 29 -0.34 -10.16 -8.03
CA TYR A 29 0.50 -9.77 -6.89
C TYR A 29 0.23 -10.60 -5.65
N LEU A 30 -0.96 -11.20 -5.52
CA LEU A 30 -1.36 -11.96 -4.32
C LEU A 30 -0.38 -13.08 -3.97
N LYS A 31 0.28 -13.68 -4.97
CA LYS A 31 1.33 -14.71 -4.79
C LYS A 31 2.55 -14.24 -3.99
N ASN A 32 2.79 -12.93 -3.90
CA ASN A 32 3.92 -12.36 -3.18
C ASN A 32 3.63 -12.22 -1.67
N PHE A 33 2.40 -12.51 -1.22
CA PHE A 33 1.98 -12.46 0.17
C PHE A 33 1.73 -13.87 0.71
N ARG A 34 2.26 -14.14 1.91
CA ARG A 34 2.14 -15.47 2.53
C ARG A 34 0.73 -15.77 3.03
N VAL A 35 0.02 -14.75 3.51
CA VAL A 35 -1.34 -14.83 4.05
C VAL A 35 -2.10 -13.59 3.57
N LEU A 36 -3.36 -13.78 3.19
CA LEU A 36 -4.28 -12.70 2.88
C LEU A 36 -5.27 -12.55 4.03
N MET A 37 -5.16 -11.44 4.75
CA MET A 37 -6.00 -11.14 5.90
C MET A 37 -6.38 -9.65 5.89
N PRO A 38 -7.68 -9.31 6.01
CA PRO A 38 -8.10 -7.92 6.13
C PRO A 38 -7.69 -7.31 7.47
N ASN A 39 -7.65 -5.98 7.53
CA ASN A 39 -7.30 -5.15 8.69
C ASN A 39 -5.90 -5.41 9.26
N VAL A 40 -4.99 -5.95 8.45
CA VAL A 40 -3.59 -6.19 8.82
C VAL A 40 -2.70 -5.62 7.72
N LEU A 41 -1.56 -5.04 8.08
CA LEU A 41 -0.53 -4.71 7.10
C LEU A 41 0.12 -6.01 6.63
N LEU A 42 -0.04 -6.31 5.35
CA LEU A 42 0.65 -7.39 4.68
C LEU A 42 1.88 -6.84 3.98
N THR A 43 3.02 -7.49 4.21
CA THR A 43 4.28 -7.20 3.54
C THR A 43 4.63 -8.37 2.63
N GLY A 44 5.21 -8.07 1.47
CA GLY A 44 5.62 -9.05 0.48
C GLY A 44 6.91 -8.63 -0.20
N LEU A 45 7.60 -9.62 -0.76
CA LEU A 45 8.78 -9.42 -1.61
C LEU A 45 8.60 -10.24 -2.88
N SER A 46 9.14 -9.76 -3.99
CA SER A 46 9.25 -10.57 -5.20
C SER A 46 10.26 -11.71 -5.00
N ASN A 47 10.13 -12.79 -5.78
CA ASN A 47 11.00 -13.97 -5.68
C ASN A 47 12.49 -13.64 -5.90
N ASP A 48 12.78 -12.65 -6.72
CA ASP A 48 14.13 -12.14 -7.01
C ASP A 48 14.57 -11.02 -6.04
N MET A 49 13.75 -10.69 -5.04
CA MET A 49 13.96 -9.62 -4.05
C MET A 49 14.17 -8.22 -4.65
N SER A 50 13.79 -8.02 -5.91
CA SER A 50 13.90 -6.73 -6.59
C SER A 50 12.82 -5.74 -6.18
N LYS A 51 11.67 -6.23 -5.68
CA LYS A 51 10.51 -5.41 -5.32
C LYS A 51 9.99 -5.69 -3.92
N VAL A 52 9.52 -4.63 -3.28
CA VAL A 52 8.82 -4.63 -1.99
C VAL A 52 7.35 -4.32 -2.22
N TYR A 53 6.50 -5.05 -1.50
CA TYR A 53 5.06 -4.90 -1.55
C TYR A 53 4.48 -4.59 -0.18
N TYR A 54 3.60 -3.59 -0.11
CA TYR A 54 2.74 -3.34 1.05
C TYR A 54 1.28 -3.42 0.62
N LEU A 55 0.47 -4.08 1.43
CA LEU A 55 -0.96 -4.21 1.19
C LEU A 55 -1.71 -4.06 2.51
N PHE A 56 -2.72 -3.21 2.51
CA PHE A 56 -3.70 -3.15 3.57
C PHE A 56 -5.09 -3.05 2.93
N TYR A 57 -6.04 -3.83 3.42
CA TYR A 57 -7.44 -3.71 3.02
C TYR A 57 -8.37 -4.04 4.18
N THR A 58 -9.53 -3.41 4.20
CA THR A 58 -10.58 -3.66 5.19
C THR A 58 -11.41 -4.88 4.82
N ASN A 59 -12.33 -5.30 5.68
CA ASN A 59 -13.31 -6.35 5.37
C ASN A 59 -14.18 -6.04 4.12
N ARG A 60 -14.27 -4.76 3.71
CA ARG A 60 -14.99 -4.32 2.50
C ARG A 60 -14.08 -4.27 1.26
N GLY A 61 -12.80 -4.61 1.41
CA GLY A 61 -11.79 -4.50 0.35
C GLY A 61 -11.35 -3.07 0.08
N SER A 62 -11.70 -2.09 0.93
CA SER A 62 -11.20 -0.72 0.86
C SER A 62 -9.76 -0.69 1.38
N GLY A 63 -8.84 0.04 0.75
CA GLY A 63 -7.48 0.09 1.24
C GLY A 63 -6.47 0.57 0.21
N PHE A 64 -5.21 0.15 0.38
CA PHE A 64 -4.12 0.50 -0.51
C PHE A 64 -3.17 -0.66 -0.76
N PHE A 65 -2.49 -0.57 -1.91
CA PHE A 65 -1.38 -1.43 -2.27
C PHE A 65 -0.23 -0.57 -2.77
N VAL A 66 1.00 -0.95 -2.44
CA VAL A 66 2.23 -0.32 -2.92
C VAL A 66 3.14 -1.40 -3.47
N GLU A 67 3.67 -1.17 -4.66
CA GLU A 67 4.83 -1.83 -5.26
C GLU A 67 5.94 -0.78 -5.39
N MET A 68 7.14 -1.11 -4.93
CA MET A 68 8.32 -0.26 -5.10
C MET A 68 9.55 -1.13 -5.32
N ASP A 69 10.44 -0.69 -6.20
CA ASP A 69 11.78 -1.30 -6.31
C ASP A 69 12.51 -1.22 -4.95
N ASN A 70 13.13 -2.32 -4.55
CA ASN A 70 13.80 -2.47 -3.26
C ASN A 70 14.92 -1.42 -3.07
N VAL A 71 15.63 -1.08 -4.15
CA VAL A 71 16.64 -0.01 -4.10
C VAL A 71 15.99 1.34 -3.85
N SER A 72 14.86 1.62 -4.50
CA SER A 72 14.13 2.88 -4.37
C SER A 72 13.61 3.12 -2.96
N PHE A 73 13.30 2.05 -2.23
CA PHE A 73 12.88 2.11 -0.85
C PHE A 73 13.93 2.76 0.07
N ASN A 74 15.21 2.73 -0.30
CA ASN A 74 16.27 3.37 0.49
C ASN A 74 16.31 4.90 0.34
N PHE A 75 15.68 5.47 -0.70
CA PHE A 75 15.65 6.92 -0.91
C PHE A 75 14.49 7.57 -0.15
N SER A 76 14.80 8.57 0.68
CA SER A 76 13.80 9.31 1.47
C SER A 76 12.72 9.91 0.59
N ASP A 77 13.11 10.56 -0.50
CA ASP A 77 12.20 11.32 -1.36
C ASP A 77 11.13 10.40 -1.97
N CYS A 78 11.52 9.18 -2.33
CA CYS A 78 10.62 8.17 -2.85
C CYS A 78 9.62 7.66 -1.81
N ARG A 79 10.08 7.47 -0.56
CA ARG A 79 9.18 7.11 0.55
C ARG A 79 8.19 8.23 0.83
N GLU A 80 8.65 9.48 0.86
CA GLU A 80 7.81 10.65 1.18
C GLU A 80 6.72 10.92 0.14
N ILE A 81 6.99 10.70 -1.16
CA ILE A 81 5.97 10.82 -2.21
C ILE A 81 4.80 9.85 -1.97
N ILE A 82 5.10 8.57 -1.72
CA ILE A 82 4.05 7.56 -1.48
C ILE A 82 3.35 7.83 -0.15
N LYS A 83 4.13 8.09 0.91
CA LYS A 83 3.63 8.40 2.24
C LYS A 83 2.63 9.57 2.22
N GLY A 84 3.01 10.69 1.62
CA GLY A 84 2.16 11.88 1.53
C GLY A 84 0.85 11.61 0.80
N ASP A 85 0.90 10.82 -0.28
CA ASP A 85 -0.30 10.48 -1.04
C ASP A 85 -1.24 9.54 -0.29
N LEU A 86 -0.69 8.51 0.36
CA LEU A 86 -1.47 7.57 1.18
C LEU A 86 -2.14 8.28 2.36
N LEU A 87 -1.39 9.09 3.12
CA LEU A 87 -1.94 9.87 4.25
C LEU A 87 -2.99 10.89 3.80
N THR A 88 -2.90 11.39 2.56
CA THR A 88 -3.88 12.34 2.04
C THR A 88 -5.18 11.67 1.57
N ASN A 89 -5.09 10.46 1.00
CA ASN A 89 -6.19 9.85 0.27
C ASN A 89 -6.83 8.65 0.97
N VAL A 90 -6.05 7.81 1.65
CA VAL A 90 -6.57 6.64 2.38
C VAL A 90 -7.57 7.06 3.46
N PRO A 91 -7.28 8.05 4.33
CA PRO A 91 -8.25 8.51 5.33
C PRO A 91 -9.59 8.93 4.77
N LYS A 92 -9.63 9.53 3.56
CA LYS A 92 -10.86 9.96 2.91
C LYS A 92 -11.75 8.79 2.48
N LEU A 93 -11.16 7.63 2.22
CA LEU A 93 -11.86 6.43 1.74
C LEU A 93 -12.35 5.55 2.88
N ILE A 94 -11.59 5.47 3.98
CA ILE A 94 -11.92 4.64 5.15
C ILE A 94 -12.39 5.48 6.35
N ARG A 95 -12.98 6.67 6.13
CA ARG A 95 -13.37 7.62 7.19
C ARG A 95 -14.24 7.04 8.31
N SER A 96 -15.09 6.08 7.96
CA SER A 96 -16.02 5.42 8.89
C SER A 96 -15.47 4.10 9.44
N ASP A 97 -14.23 3.74 9.10
CA ASP A 97 -13.59 2.53 9.59
C ASP A 97 -12.97 2.79 10.97
N GLU A 98 -13.20 1.88 11.90
CA GLU A 98 -12.66 1.96 13.25
C GLU A 98 -11.13 1.93 13.27
N ASN A 99 -10.50 1.41 12.20
CA ASN A 99 -9.06 1.27 12.09
C ASN A 99 -8.35 2.48 11.47
N LEU A 100 -9.05 3.59 11.21
CA LEU A 100 -8.45 4.76 10.55
C LEU A 100 -7.12 5.22 11.18
N ARG A 101 -7.11 5.39 12.51
CA ARG A 101 -5.90 5.83 13.25
C ARG A 101 -4.78 4.80 13.20
N LEU A 102 -5.14 3.52 13.23
CA LEU A 102 -4.18 2.42 13.09
C LEU A 102 -3.54 2.45 11.70
N VAL A 103 -4.32 2.71 10.65
CA VAL A 103 -3.83 2.81 9.28
C VAL A 103 -2.90 4.00 9.10
N GLU A 104 -3.25 5.17 9.62
CA GLU A 104 -2.37 6.35 9.61
C GLU A 104 -1.06 6.06 10.34
N TYR A 105 -1.11 5.42 11.52
CA TYR A 105 0.07 5.02 12.26
C TYR A 105 0.95 4.03 11.48
N ILE A 106 0.33 3.03 10.84
CA ILE A 106 1.03 2.04 10.01
C ILE A 106 1.78 2.73 8.86
N ILE A 107 1.12 3.63 8.13
CA ILE A 107 1.74 4.34 7.00
C ILE A 107 2.93 5.17 7.51
N ASP A 108 2.74 5.91 8.59
CA ASP A 108 3.70 6.89 9.07
C ASP A 108 4.89 6.28 9.83
N ASN A 109 4.69 5.17 10.54
CA ASN A 109 5.68 4.62 11.48
C ASN A 109 6.16 3.21 11.13
N ILE A 110 5.38 2.42 10.39
CA ILE A 110 5.73 1.02 10.08
C ILE A 110 6.24 0.90 8.65
N MET A 111 5.51 1.46 7.68
CA MET A 111 5.90 1.41 6.28
C MET A 111 7.03 2.37 5.96
N PHE A 112 7.00 3.58 6.52
CA PHE A 112 7.96 4.64 6.21
C PHE A 112 8.49 5.27 7.51
N PRO A 113 9.25 4.50 8.33
CA PRO A 113 9.82 5.02 9.56
C PRO A 113 10.82 6.15 9.28
N SER A 114 10.85 7.10 10.22
CA SER A 114 11.76 8.26 10.24
C SER A 114 13.23 7.86 10.32
#